data_AF-A0A0H1BBX9-F1
#
_entry.id   AF-A0A0H1BBX9-F1
#
_cell.length_a   1.000
_cell.length_b   1.000
_cell.length_c   1.000
_cell.angle_alpha   90.00
_cell.angle_beta   90.00
_cell.angle_gamma   90.00
#
_symmetry.space_group_name_H-M   'P 1'
#
loop_
_entity.id
_entity.type
_entity.pdbx_description
1 polymer ?
#
loop_
_entity_poly.entity_id
_entity_poly.type
_entity_poly.pdbx_seq_one_letter_code
_entity_poly.pdbx_strand_id
1 'polypeptide(L)'
;MHGKWTAEEDIFVATLRLGTDLTWREIETEFNQRFPSATPKDLESRYNKGLKPSRHVPVDNRRISDIIDDYRHYGPPEGETSAAREILQQALSILDGFPLRRLWY
;
A
#
# COMPACT_ATOMS: atom_id res chain seq x y z
N MET A 1 4.77 -1.10 -21.07
CA MET A 1 4.47 -2.09 -20.01
C MET A 1 5.51 -1.88 -18.93
N HIS A 2 5.08 -1.62 -17.71
CA HIS A 2 5.98 -1.67 -16.55
C HIS A 2 6.53 -3.10 -16.39
N GLY A 3 7.71 -3.24 -15.83
CA GLY A 3 8.39 -4.52 -15.67
C GLY A 3 7.74 -5.41 -14.59
N LYS A 4 8.56 -6.21 -13.91
CA LYS A 4 8.10 -6.99 -12.76
C LYS A 4 7.98 -6.06 -11.55
N TRP A 5 6.76 -5.90 -11.04
CA TRP A 5 6.49 -5.17 -9.80
C TRP A 5 7.24 -5.76 -8.61
N THR A 6 7.85 -4.90 -7.80
CA THR A 6 8.54 -5.27 -6.57
C THR A 6 7.61 -5.16 -5.36
N ALA A 7 7.97 -5.83 -4.27
CA ALA A 7 7.21 -5.72 -3.02
C ALA A 7 7.20 -4.30 -2.46
N GLU A 8 8.30 -3.54 -2.62
CA GLU A 8 8.39 -2.15 -2.17
C GLU A 8 7.46 -1.23 -2.96
N GLU A 9 7.41 -1.41 -4.29
CA GLU A 9 6.45 -0.70 -5.16
C GLU A 9 5.01 -1.01 -4.76
N ASP A 10 4.71 -2.27 -4.45
CA ASP A 10 3.38 -2.71 -4.01
C ASP A 10 2.99 -2.10 -2.66
N ILE A 11 3.91 -2.09 -1.69
CA ILE A 11 3.70 -1.43 -0.39
C ILE A 11 3.42 0.05 -0.62
N PHE A 12 4.18 0.72 -1.47
CA PHE A 12 4.00 2.15 -1.75
C PHE A 12 2.63 2.46 -2.36
N VAL A 13 2.25 1.74 -3.40
CA VAL A 13 0.96 1.93 -4.08
C VAL A 13 -0.20 1.60 -3.15
N ALA A 14 -0.13 0.49 -2.42
CA ALA A 14 -1.18 0.10 -1.48
C ALA A 14 -1.31 1.12 -0.34
N THR A 15 -0.19 1.58 0.21
CA THR A 15 -0.16 2.55 1.31
C THR A 15 -0.79 3.87 0.91
N LEU A 16 -0.35 4.47 -0.20
CA LEU A 16 -0.92 5.75 -0.63
C LEU A 16 -2.41 5.58 -0.98
N ARG A 17 -2.78 4.49 -1.64
CA ARG A 17 -4.16 4.29 -2.06
C ARG A 17 -5.13 4.05 -0.90
N LEU A 18 -4.69 3.35 0.15
CA LEU A 18 -5.52 3.04 1.33
C LEU A 18 -5.40 4.10 2.44
N GLY A 19 -4.29 4.81 2.51
CA GLY A 19 -3.94 5.70 3.61
C GLY A 19 -3.91 7.18 3.29
N THR A 20 -4.18 7.57 2.05
CA THR A 20 -4.30 8.99 1.67
C THR A 20 -5.51 9.25 0.78
N ASP A 21 -5.92 10.50 0.68
CA ASP A 21 -6.93 10.97 -0.28
C ASP A 21 -6.32 11.37 -1.65
N LEU A 22 -5.09 10.93 -1.96
CA LEU A 22 -4.42 11.22 -3.23
C LEU A 22 -5.15 10.57 -4.42
N THR A 23 -5.21 11.29 -5.52
CA THR A 23 -5.65 10.79 -6.83
C THR A 23 -4.57 9.92 -7.47
N TRP A 24 -4.93 9.09 -8.45
CA TRP A 24 -3.95 8.26 -9.17
C TRP A 24 -2.83 9.07 -9.85
N ARG A 25 -3.12 10.31 -10.27
CA ARG A 25 -2.14 11.21 -10.88
C ARG A 25 -1.17 11.79 -9.85
N GLU A 26 -1.64 12.07 -8.64
CA GLU A 26 -0.77 12.46 -7.52
C GLU A 26 0.08 11.26 -7.08
N ILE A 27 -0.51 10.06 -6.96
CA ILE A 27 0.22 8.82 -6.64
C ILE A 27 1.30 8.54 -7.69
N GLU A 28 1.02 8.73 -8.98
CA GLU A 28 2.03 8.65 -10.05
C GLU A 28 3.19 9.61 -9.79
N THR A 29 2.88 10.87 -9.46
CA THR A 29 3.90 11.91 -9.24
C THR A 29 4.83 11.51 -8.10
N GLU A 30 4.30 10.95 -7.02
CA GLU A 30 5.09 10.47 -5.88
C GLU A 30 5.84 9.17 -6.19
N PHE A 31 5.21 8.25 -6.92
CA PHE A 31 5.82 6.97 -7.30
C PHE A 31 7.03 7.18 -8.21
N ASN A 32 6.89 8.01 -9.24
CA ASN A 32 7.93 8.24 -10.26
C ASN A 32 9.15 9.01 -9.73
N GLN A 33 9.09 9.58 -8.52
CA GLN A 33 10.26 10.15 -7.84
C GLN A 33 11.20 9.08 -7.27
N ARG A 34 10.69 7.87 -7.02
CA ARG A 34 11.39 6.82 -6.25
C ARG A 34 11.58 5.53 -7.05
N PHE A 35 10.67 5.25 -7.99
CA PHE A 35 10.61 4.01 -8.74
C PHE A 35 10.63 4.26 -10.25
N PRO A 36 10.93 3.22 -11.07
CA PRO A 36 10.82 3.31 -12.52
C PRO A 36 9.43 3.78 -12.95
N SER A 37 9.40 4.70 -13.91
CA SER A 37 8.16 5.39 -14.27
C SER A 37 7.00 4.45 -14.61
N ALA A 38 5.85 4.68 -13.99
CA ALA A 38 4.58 4.04 -14.27
C ALA A 38 3.53 5.11 -14.60
N THR A 39 2.55 4.76 -15.43
CA THR A 39 1.40 5.65 -15.69
C THR A 39 0.35 5.51 -14.59
N PRO A 40 -0.59 6.47 -14.43
CA PRO A 40 -1.70 6.32 -13.48
C PRO A 40 -2.52 5.06 -13.74
N LYS A 41 -2.68 4.69 -15.01
CA LYS A 41 -3.40 3.49 -15.43
C LYS A 41 -2.66 2.21 -15.05
N ASP A 42 -1.32 2.21 -15.11
CA ASP A 42 -0.52 1.06 -14.68
C ASP A 42 -0.66 0.85 -13.17
N LEU A 43 -0.56 1.92 -12.38
CA LEU A 43 -0.71 1.91 -10.92
C LEU A 43 -2.12 1.47 -10.51
N GLU A 44 -3.15 2.03 -11.13
CA GLU A 44 -4.54 1.65 -10.92
C GLU A 44 -4.79 0.16 -11.28
N SER A 45 -4.27 -0.28 -12.43
CA SER A 45 -4.38 -1.68 -12.86
C SER A 45 -3.65 -2.61 -11.88
N ARG A 46 -2.45 -2.24 -11.40
CA ARG A 46 -1.70 -3.01 -10.42
C ARG A 46 -2.48 -3.14 -9.12
N TYR A 47 -3.04 -2.03 -8.64
CA TYR A 47 -3.85 -2.04 -7.45
C TYR A 47 -5.09 -2.92 -7.62
N ASN A 48 -5.90 -2.68 -8.65
CA ASN A 48 -7.16 -3.41 -8.83
C ASN A 48 -6.98 -4.93 -9.04
N LYS A 49 -5.89 -5.36 -9.67
CA LYS A 49 -5.64 -6.79 -9.95
C LYS A 49 -4.86 -7.50 -8.84
N GLY A 50 -3.96 -6.80 -8.16
CA GLY A 50 -2.99 -7.42 -7.25
C GLY A 50 -3.10 -6.99 -5.80
N LEU A 51 -3.51 -5.75 -5.55
CA LEU A 51 -3.41 -5.11 -4.23
C LEU A 51 -4.75 -4.65 -3.67
N LYS A 52 -5.87 -4.82 -4.36
CA LYS A 52 -7.16 -4.47 -3.79
C LYS A 52 -7.47 -5.44 -2.64
N PRO A 53 -7.66 -4.97 -1.39
CA PRO A 53 -7.95 -5.84 -0.27
C PRO A 53 -9.19 -6.70 -0.55
N SER A 54 -9.16 -7.93 -0.07
CA SER A 54 -10.28 -8.86 -0.20
C SER A 54 -10.89 -9.13 1.18
N ARG A 55 -12.20 -9.32 1.22
CA ARG A 55 -12.88 -9.60 2.49
C ARG A 55 -12.56 -11.04 2.93
N HIS A 56 -12.28 -11.22 4.22
CA HIS A 56 -12.10 -12.54 4.87
C HIS A 56 -10.95 -13.37 4.28
N VAL A 57 -9.77 -12.78 4.13
CA VAL A 57 -8.56 -13.52 3.74
C VAL A 57 -7.96 -14.19 4.98
N PRO A 58 -7.70 -15.51 4.97
CA PRO A 58 -7.01 -16.19 6.08
C PRO A 58 -5.65 -15.55 6.36
N VAL A 59 -5.22 -15.52 7.62
CA VAL A 59 -3.97 -14.86 8.05
C VAL A 59 -2.77 -15.26 7.19
N ASP A 60 -2.62 -16.55 6.90
CA ASP A 60 -1.50 -17.11 6.12
C ASP A 60 -1.52 -16.75 4.63
N ASN A 61 -2.65 -16.21 4.14
CA ASN A 61 -2.86 -15.84 2.74
C ASN A 61 -2.98 -14.32 2.55
N ARG A 62 -2.84 -13.52 3.63
CA ARG A 62 -2.95 -12.07 3.54
C ARG A 62 -1.84 -11.49 2.68
N ARG A 63 -2.23 -10.64 1.74
CA ARG A 63 -1.28 -9.86 0.94
C ARG A 63 -0.92 -8.57 1.68
N ILE A 64 0.08 -7.86 1.14
CA ILE A 64 0.54 -6.55 1.64
C ILE A 64 -0.63 -5.62 1.94
N SER A 65 -1.58 -5.50 1.01
CA SER A 65 -2.71 -4.60 1.17
C SER A 65 -3.78 -5.09 2.14
N ASP A 66 -3.95 -6.40 2.29
CA ASP A 66 -4.84 -6.97 3.30
C ASP A 66 -4.29 -6.65 4.70
N ILE A 67 -2.97 -6.75 4.89
CA ILE A 67 -2.29 -6.36 6.14
C ILE A 67 -2.47 -4.87 6.46
N ILE A 68 -2.25 -3.98 5.47
CA ILE A 68 -2.41 -2.54 5.64
C ILE A 68 -3.88 -2.18 5.93
N ASP A 69 -4.82 -2.79 5.21
CA ASP A 69 -6.25 -2.53 5.39
C ASP A 69 -6.75 -3.07 6.74
N ASP A 70 -6.30 -4.24 7.17
CA ASP A 70 -6.60 -4.78 8.50
C ASP A 70 -6.12 -3.82 9.59
N TYR A 71 -4.87 -3.35 9.52
CA TYR A 71 -4.33 -2.41 10.50
C TYR A 71 -5.13 -1.10 10.53
N ARG A 72 -5.46 -0.56 9.36
CA ARG A 72 -6.28 0.65 9.24
C ARG A 72 -7.63 0.53 9.95
N HIS A 73 -8.25 -0.66 9.93
CA HIS A 73 -9.59 -0.87 10.50
C HIS A 73 -9.57 -1.32 11.96
N TYR A 74 -8.58 -2.13 12.36
CA TYR A 74 -8.56 -2.80 13.66
C TYR A 74 -7.38 -2.40 14.55
N GLY A 75 -6.45 -1.61 14.05
CA GLY A 75 -5.21 -1.27 14.75
C GLY A 75 -4.19 -2.43 14.75
N PRO A 76 -3.15 -2.37 15.59
CA PRO A 76 -2.09 -3.38 15.61
C PRO A 76 -2.64 -4.76 16.02
N PRO A 77 -2.56 -5.77 15.16
CA PRO A 77 -3.03 -7.10 15.47
C PRO A 77 -2.12 -7.81 16.50
N GLU A 78 -2.72 -8.46 17.49
CA GLU A 78 -2.01 -9.32 18.45
C GLU A 78 -1.42 -10.54 17.73
N GLY A 79 -0.15 -10.84 17.97
CA GLY A 79 0.49 -12.04 17.40
C GLY A 79 0.93 -11.92 15.94
N GLU A 80 0.96 -10.70 15.38
CA GLU A 80 1.33 -10.47 13.98
C GLU A 80 2.76 -10.96 13.65
N THR A 81 2.94 -11.47 12.43
CA THR A 81 4.22 -12.00 11.96
C THR A 81 5.26 -10.88 11.80
N SER A 82 6.56 -11.21 11.90
CA SER A 82 7.63 -10.23 11.67
C SER A 82 7.55 -9.57 10.29
N ALA A 83 7.21 -10.33 9.26
CA ALA A 83 7.05 -9.82 7.90
C ALA A 83 5.91 -8.78 7.78
N ALA A 84 4.76 -9.05 8.42
CA ALA A 84 3.66 -8.10 8.43
C ALA A 84 4.01 -6.83 9.23
N ARG A 85 4.78 -6.95 10.33
CA ARG A 85 5.29 -5.78 11.06
C ARG A 85 6.22 -4.93 10.20
N GLU A 86 7.11 -5.53 9.42
CA GLU A 86 7.99 -4.80 8.49
C GLU A 86 7.18 -4.05 7.41
N ILE A 87 6.15 -4.70 6.84
CA ILE A 87 5.23 -4.05 5.89
C ILE A 87 4.54 -2.84 6.53
N LEU A 88 4.02 -2.99 7.75
CA LEU A 88 3.33 -1.92 8.46
C LEU A 88 4.29 -0.78 8.82
N GLN A 89 5.52 -1.07 9.25
CA GLN A 89 6.53 -0.04 9.52
C GLN A 89 6.86 0.77 8.26
N GLN A 90 7.02 0.11 7.11
CA GLN A 90 7.22 0.81 5.84
C GLN A 90 6.01 1.65 5.45
N ALA A 91 4.79 1.12 5.59
CA ALA A 91 3.56 1.84 5.30
C ALA A 91 3.42 3.10 6.18
N LEU A 92 3.67 2.99 7.48
CA LEU A 92 3.63 4.12 8.41
C LEU A 92 4.70 5.18 8.06
N SER A 93 5.92 4.74 7.76
CA SER A 93 7.02 5.63 7.33
C SER A 93 6.67 6.39 6.03
N ILE A 94 6.02 5.73 5.08
CA ILE A 94 5.53 6.39 3.86
C ILE A 94 4.45 7.43 4.22
N LEU A 95 3.49 7.08 5.08
CA LEU A 95 2.39 7.97 5.48
C LEU A 95 2.86 9.19 6.29
N ASP A 96 3.96 9.08 7.02
CA ASP A 96 4.59 10.22 7.71
C ASP A 96 5.08 11.29 6.73
N GLY A 97 5.29 10.94 5.45
CA GLY A 97 5.53 11.89 4.36
C GLY A 97 4.30 12.66 3.89
N PHE A 98 3.08 12.26 4.30
CA PHE A 98 1.81 12.82 3.83
C PHE A 98 0.86 13.23 4.98
N PRO A 99 1.32 13.94 6.04
CA PRO A 99 0.55 14.13 7.27
C PRO A 99 -0.78 14.89 7.06
N LEU A 100 -0.84 15.81 6.09
CA LEU A 100 -2.04 16.61 5.79
C LEU A 100 -3.06 15.90 4.89
N ARG A 101 -2.67 14.79 4.28
CA ARG A 101 -3.50 14.03 3.32
C ARG A 101 -3.80 12.61 3.85
N ARG A 102 -3.30 12.29 5.05
CA ARG A 102 -3.39 10.98 5.69
C ARG A 102 -4.81 10.70 6.20
N LEU A 103 -5.29 9.46 6.02
CA LEU A 103 -6.67 9.06 6.34
C LEU A 103 -6.83 8.29 7.66
N TRP A 104 -5.75 7.78 8.25
CA TRP A 104 -5.77 6.99 9.49
C TRP A 104 -4.44 7.04 10.22
N TYR A 105 -4.42 6.80 11.53
CA TYR A 105 -3.26 6.94 12.42
C TYR A 105 -2.60 5.61 12.76
#